data_AF-A0A976LNX2-F1
#
_entry.id   AF-A0A976LNX2-F1
#
_cell.length_a   1.000
_cell.length_b   1.000
_cell.length_c   1.000
_cell.angle_alpha   90.00
_cell.angle_beta   90.00
_cell.angle_gamma   90.00
#
_symmetry.space_group_name_H-M   'P 1'
#
loop_
_entity.id
_entity.type
_entity.pdbx_description
1 polymer ?
#
loop_
_entity_poly.entity_id
_entity_poly.type
_entity_poly.pdbx_seq_one_letter_code
_entity_poly.pdbx_strand_id
1 'polypeptide(L)'
;MVVKKPAAFSWRYPAVPAEIIFGPYDGNLSNAGESLKLSMPGDVDKDGVRQYIRIDRVNYSDGSHPENCPSSIDLWPVEADGDGMALARKVPADYGNDPDNWQAASPTPGGTQ
;
A
#
# COMPACT_ATOMS: atom_id res chain seq x y z
N MET A 1 -4.49 8.81 1.29
CA MET A 1 -3.37 8.48 0.39
C MET A 1 -2.07 9.03 0.95
N VAL A 2 -1.00 8.25 0.94
CA VAL A 2 0.29 8.58 1.55
C VAL A 2 1.25 8.98 0.43
N VAL A 3 1.92 10.13 0.54
CA VAL A 3 2.71 10.71 -0.55
C VAL A 3 4.03 11.29 -0.02
N LYS A 4 5.15 10.98 -0.70
CA LYS A 4 6.48 11.53 -0.39
C LYS A 4 6.61 13.02 -0.70
N LYS A 5 6.08 13.47 -1.83
CA LYS A 5 6.12 14.87 -2.28
C LYS A 5 4.69 15.40 -2.49
N PRO A 6 3.98 15.83 -1.43
CA PRO A 6 2.60 16.31 -1.53
C PRO A 6 2.41 17.42 -2.57
N ALA A 7 3.35 18.37 -2.67
CA ALA A 7 3.28 19.46 -3.64
C ALA A 7 3.40 18.98 -5.10
N ALA A 8 4.39 18.13 -5.39
CA ALA A 8 4.57 17.57 -6.74
C ALA A 8 3.40 16.66 -7.13
N PHE A 9 2.87 15.91 -6.17
CA PHE A 9 1.71 15.05 -6.38
C PHE A 9 0.45 15.88 -6.64
N SER A 10 0.19 16.93 -5.87
CA SER A 10 -0.97 17.81 -6.06
C SER A 10 -0.92 18.51 -7.42
N TRP A 11 0.28 18.85 -7.89
CA TRP A 11 0.49 19.36 -9.25
C TRP A 11 0.15 18.34 -10.33
N ARG A 12 0.54 17.06 -10.12
CA ARG A 12 0.29 15.97 -11.09
C ARG A 12 -1.15 15.47 -11.09
N TYR A 13 -1.84 15.58 -9.95
CA TYR A 13 -3.20 15.10 -9.71
C TYR A 13 -4.07 16.18 -9.04
N PRO A 14 -4.40 17.28 -9.75
CA PRO A 14 -5.14 18.40 -9.17
C PRO A 14 -6.58 18.06 -8.78
N ALA A 15 -7.11 16.93 -9.26
CA ALA A 15 -8.45 16.44 -8.92
C ALA A 15 -8.52 15.77 -7.54
N VAL A 16 -7.38 15.48 -6.90
CA VAL A 16 -7.33 14.85 -5.57
C VAL A 16 -7.42 15.93 -4.49
N PRO A 17 -8.40 15.87 -3.58
CA PRO A 17 -8.48 16.79 -2.46
C PRO A 17 -7.22 16.71 -1.57
N ALA A 18 -6.66 17.87 -1.21
CA ALA A 18 -5.48 17.92 -0.35
C ALA A 18 -5.71 17.27 1.03
N GLU A 19 -6.95 17.24 1.50
CA GLU A 19 -7.38 16.62 2.77
C GLU A 19 -7.13 15.11 2.83
N ILE A 20 -7.05 14.44 1.68
CA ILE A 20 -6.79 13.00 1.60
C ILE A 20 -5.33 12.68 1.22
N ILE A 21 -4.47 13.71 1.09
CA ILE A 21 -3.04 13.59 0.83
C ILE A 21 -2.29 13.74 2.16
N PHE A 22 -1.78 12.62 2.67
CA PHE A 22 -0.98 12.57 3.88
C PHE A 22 0.51 12.50 3.51
N GLY A 23 1.35 13.31 4.15
CA GLY A 23 2.80 13.37 3.92
C GLY A 23 3.40 14.71 4.34
N PRO A 24 4.70 14.96 4.07
CA PRO A 24 5.64 14.09 3.38
C PRO A 24 6.04 12.88 4.25
N TYR A 25 6.02 11.69 3.66
CA TYR A 25 6.62 10.50 4.27
C TYR A 25 8.02 10.30 3.72
N ASP A 26 8.97 9.99 4.60
CA ASP A 26 10.33 9.61 4.22
C ASP A 26 10.39 8.16 3.70
N GLY A 27 11.37 7.87 2.86
CA GLY A 27 11.52 6.57 2.19
C GLY A 27 10.79 6.46 0.85
N ASN A 28 10.69 5.25 0.34
CA ASN A 28 9.90 4.85 -0.82
C ASN A 28 9.43 3.42 -0.59
N LEU A 29 8.27 3.08 -1.15
CA LEU A 29 7.87 1.70 -1.19
C LEU A 29 8.83 0.91 -2.11
N SER A 30 9.15 -0.32 -1.75
CA SER A 30 9.98 -1.22 -2.55
C SER A 30 9.22 -1.68 -3.79
N ASN A 31 9.80 -1.56 -4.98
CA ASN A 31 9.15 -2.12 -6.17
C ASN A 31 9.17 -3.66 -6.17
N ALA A 32 10.19 -4.27 -5.56
CA ALA A 32 10.38 -5.72 -5.51
C ALA A 32 9.55 -6.43 -4.41
N GLY A 33 8.86 -5.66 -3.56
CA GLY A 33 8.15 -6.21 -2.40
C GLY A 33 8.71 -5.75 -1.06
N GLU A 34 7.82 -5.62 -0.08
CA GLU A 34 8.14 -5.37 1.33
C GLU A 34 6.93 -5.68 2.24
N SER A 35 7.17 -5.63 3.55
CA SER A 35 6.12 -5.73 4.57
C SER A 35 5.58 -4.36 4.96
N LEU A 36 4.32 -4.08 4.61
CA LEU A 36 3.58 -2.90 5.04
C LEU A 36 2.65 -3.22 6.19
N LYS A 37 2.52 -2.25 7.10
CA LYS A 37 1.62 -2.32 8.24
C LYS A 37 0.82 -1.02 8.32
N LEU A 38 -0.50 -1.15 8.31
CA LEU A 38 -1.40 -0.03 8.58
C LEU A 38 -1.85 -0.10 10.04
N SER A 39 -1.79 1.04 10.73
CA SER A 39 -2.18 1.14 12.14
C SER A 39 -3.09 2.33 12.37
N MET A 40 -4.07 2.17 13.25
CA MET A 40 -4.98 3.22 13.68
C MET A 40 -4.54 3.72 15.05
N PRO A 41 -4.51 5.05 15.29
CA PRO A 41 -4.27 5.59 16.62
C PRO A 41 -5.35 5.09 17.59
N GLY A 42 -4.93 4.31 18.58
CA GLY A 42 -5.74 3.88 19.72
C GLY A 42 -5.55 4.82 20.91
N ASP A 43 -5.85 4.35 22.12
CA ASP A 43 -5.77 5.16 23.35
C ASP A 43 -4.37 5.67 23.68
N VAL A 44 -4.32 6.74 24.49
CA VAL A 44 -3.09 7.15 25.16
C VAL A 44 -3.01 6.42 26.49
N ASP A 45 -1.87 5.80 26.75
CA ASP A 45 -1.60 5.15 28.03
C ASP A 45 -1.38 6.16 29.16
N LYS A 46 -1.14 5.64 30.38
CA LYS A 46 -0.96 6.45 31.58
C LYS A 46 0.30 7.33 31.51
N ASP A 47 1.22 7.02 30.61
CA ASP A 47 2.49 7.73 30.41
C ASP A 47 2.39 8.79 29.30
N GLY A 48 1.19 9.01 28.74
CA GLY A 48 0.96 10.00 27.70
C GLY A 48 1.32 9.52 26.29
N VAL A 49 1.67 8.24 26.12
CA VAL A 49 2.09 7.68 24.83
C VAL A 49 0.87 7.15 24.07
N ARG A 50 0.71 7.57 22.81
CA ARG A 50 -0.36 7.04 21.96
C ARG A 50 -0.02 5.64 21.46
N GLN A 51 -0.92 4.71 21.75
CA GLN A 51 -0.84 3.34 21.26
C GLN A 51 -1.38 3.26 19.83
N TYR A 52 -0.79 2.39 19.01
CA TYR A 52 -1.20 2.19 17.63
C TYR A 52 -1.66 0.75 17.44
N ILE A 53 -2.94 0.58 17.12
CA ILE A 53 -3.55 -0.72 16.89
C ILE A 53 -3.31 -1.10 15.43
N ARG A 54 -2.71 -2.26 15.18
CA ARG A 54 -2.52 -2.77 13.81
C ARG A 54 -3.88 -3.11 13.21
N ILE A 55 -4.26 -2.42 12.15
CA ILE A 55 -5.51 -2.69 11.42
C ILE A 55 -5.27 -3.56 10.19
N ASP A 56 -4.07 -3.50 9.60
CA ASP A 56 -3.73 -4.33 8.46
C ASP A 56 -2.23 -4.60 8.37
N ARG A 57 -1.87 -5.68 7.68
CA ARG A 57 -0.50 -5.98 7.26
C ARG A 57 -0.51 -6.75 5.95
N VAL A 58 0.27 -6.28 4.99
CA VAL A 58 0.54 -6.97 3.73
C VAL A 58 2.05 -7.14 3.56
N ASN A 59 2.50 -8.32 3.15
CA ASN A 59 3.83 -8.60 2.65
C ASN A 59 3.69 -8.83 1.14
N TYR A 60 3.81 -7.75 0.37
CA TYR A 60 3.62 -7.82 -1.07
C TYR A 60 4.92 -8.20 -1.78
N SER A 61 4.76 -8.71 -3.00
CA SER A 61 5.86 -9.08 -3.91
C SER A 61 5.56 -8.53 -5.30
N ASP A 62 6.56 -8.57 -6.17
CA ASP A 62 6.48 -8.21 -7.58
C ASP A 62 6.18 -9.40 -8.51
N GLY A 63 5.94 -10.59 -7.95
CA GLY A 63 5.70 -11.80 -8.73
C GLY A 63 6.99 -12.49 -9.21
N SER A 64 8.18 -12.00 -8.84
CA SER A 64 9.48 -12.52 -9.27
C SER A 64 10.25 -13.27 -8.18
N HIS A 65 9.67 -13.43 -6.99
CA HIS A 65 10.35 -13.98 -5.79
C HIS A 65 9.77 -15.32 -5.30
N PRO A 66 9.80 -16.40 -6.11
CA PRO A 66 9.26 -17.70 -5.72
C PRO A 66 9.95 -18.30 -4.49
N GLU A 67 11.19 -17.91 -4.20
CA GLU A 67 11.95 -18.32 -3.02
C GLU A 67 11.35 -17.83 -1.70
N ASN A 68 10.54 -16.77 -1.75
CA ASN A 68 9.87 -16.18 -0.59
C ASN A 68 8.43 -16.69 -0.42
N CYS A 69 7.98 -17.62 -1.29
CA CYS A 69 6.62 -18.12 -1.31
C CYS A 69 6.52 -19.60 -0.88
N PRO A 70 5.49 -19.99 -0.12
CA PRO A 70 5.30 -21.39 0.31
C PRO A 70 5.15 -22.37 -0.86
N SER A 71 4.61 -21.89 -1.98
CA SER A 71 4.22 -22.69 -3.14
C SER A 71 5.32 -22.79 -4.21
N SER A 72 6.52 -22.25 -3.97
CA SER A 72 7.63 -22.14 -4.95
C SER A 72 7.24 -21.41 -6.26
N ILE A 73 6.12 -20.69 -6.23
CA ILE A 73 5.58 -19.84 -7.27
C ILE A 73 5.12 -18.58 -6.56
N ASP A 74 5.57 -17.43 -7.05
CA ASP A 74 5.09 -16.13 -6.60
C ASP A 74 3.79 -15.80 -7.35
N LEU A 75 2.70 -15.64 -6.59
CA LEU A 75 1.36 -15.42 -7.12
C LEU A 75 0.97 -13.94 -7.17
N TRP A 76 1.89 -13.04 -6.77
CA TRP A 76 1.65 -11.61 -6.89
C TRP A 76 1.60 -11.18 -8.37
N PRO A 77 0.70 -10.25 -8.74
CA PRO A 77 0.61 -9.76 -10.12
C PRO A 77 1.91 -9.09 -10.59
N VAL A 78 2.51 -9.62 -11.65
CA VAL A 78 3.77 -9.13 -12.23
C VAL A 78 3.56 -7.81 -12.98
N GLU A 79 2.36 -7.58 -13.53
CA GLU A 79 2.06 -6.39 -14.34
C GLU A 79 2.07 -5.09 -13.51
N ALA A 80 2.02 -5.18 -12.18
CA ALA A 80 2.20 -4.04 -11.29
C ALA A 80 3.69 -3.64 -11.11
N ASP A 81 4.63 -4.45 -11.62
CA ASP A 81 6.05 -4.12 -11.67
C ASP A 81 6.41 -3.41 -12.98
N GLY A 82 6.76 -2.12 -12.89
CA GLY A 82 7.41 -1.39 -13.99
C GLY A 82 6.52 -0.95 -15.16
N ASP A 83 5.37 -1.59 -15.42
CA ASP A 83 4.51 -1.31 -16.60
C ASP A 83 3.46 -0.20 -16.37
N GLY A 84 3.51 0.48 -15.23
CA GLY A 84 2.65 1.63 -14.90
C GLY A 84 1.30 1.27 -14.27
N MET A 85 1.03 -0.01 -14.03
CA MET A 85 -0.09 -0.46 -13.19
C MET A 85 0.28 -0.40 -11.70
N ALA A 86 -0.72 -0.41 -10.83
CA ALA A 86 -0.57 -0.47 -9.39
C ALA A 86 -1.29 -1.69 -8.82
N LEU A 87 -0.78 -2.22 -7.70
CA LEU A 87 -1.47 -3.24 -6.92
C LEU A 87 -2.74 -2.65 -6.29
N ALA A 88 -3.89 -3.18 -6.69
CA ALA A 88 -5.19 -2.86 -6.13
C ALA A 88 -5.81 -4.11 -5.48
N ARG A 89 -6.42 -3.93 -4.31
CA ARG A 89 -7.20 -5.01 -3.71
C ARG A 89 -8.53 -5.17 -4.42
N LYS A 90 -8.92 -6.42 -4.67
CA LYS A 90 -10.24 -6.78 -5.22
C LYS A 90 -11.34 -6.60 -4.16
N VAL A 91 -11.11 -7.11 -2.95
CA VAL A 91 -12.04 -7.02 -1.83
C VAL A 91 -11.32 -6.40 -0.62
N PRO A 92 -11.67 -5.17 -0.20
CA PRO A 92 -10.97 -4.47 0.88
C PRO A 92 -11.02 -5.17 2.24
N ALA A 93 -12.07 -5.95 2.50
CA ALA A 93 -12.29 -6.67 3.76
C ALA A 93 -11.53 -8.01 3.83
N ASP A 94 -11.07 -8.52 2.69
CA ASP A 94 -10.39 -9.81 2.62
C ASP A 94 -8.91 -9.67 3.04
N TYR A 95 -8.29 -10.82 3.31
CA TYR A 95 -6.97 -10.87 3.91
C TYR A 95 -5.91 -10.24 3.01
N GLY A 96 -5.19 -9.24 3.54
CA GLY A 96 -4.22 -8.48 2.77
C GLY A 96 -2.98 -9.24 2.27
N ASN A 97 -2.66 -10.39 2.88
CA ASN A 97 -1.54 -11.25 2.44
C ASN A 97 -1.96 -12.35 1.48
N ASP A 98 -3.21 -12.35 1.02
CA ASP A 98 -3.66 -13.29 -0.01
C ASP A 98 -3.41 -12.67 -1.40
N PRO A 99 -2.44 -13.17 -2.19
CA PRO A 99 -2.15 -12.64 -3.52
C PRO A 99 -3.36 -12.71 -4.46
N ASP A 100 -4.27 -13.68 -4.28
CA ASP A 100 -5.48 -13.82 -5.10
C ASP A 100 -6.44 -12.63 -4.92
N ASN A 101 -6.35 -11.93 -3.78
CA ASN A 101 -7.12 -10.71 -3.51
C ASN A 101 -6.48 -9.45 -4.11
N TRP A 102 -5.38 -9.57 -4.86
CA TRP A 102 -4.73 -8.45 -5.54
C TRP A 102 -4.85 -8.56 -7.05
N GLN A 103 -4.89 -7.42 -7.71
CA GLN A 103 -4.83 -7.29 -9.16
C GLN A 103 -3.97 -6.10 -9.54
N ALA A 104 -3.34 -6.17 -10.71
CA ALA A 104 -2.78 -5.00 -11.37
C ALA A 104 -3.95 -4.17 -11.93
N ALA A 105 -4.03 -2.90 -11.54
CA ALA A 105 -5.04 -1.97 -12.02
C ALA A 105 -4.39 -0.64 -12.42
N SER A 106 -5.05 0.11 -13.29
CA SER A 106 -4.61 1.47 -13.60
C SER A 106 -4.59 2.31 -12.31
N PRO A 107 -3.52 3.06 -12.02
CA PRO A 107 -3.48 3.87 -10.82
C PRO A 107 -4.63 4.88 -10.82
N THR A 108 -5.44 4.88 -9.77
CA THR A 108 -6.50 5.88 -9.53
C THR A 108 -6.19 6.67 -8.26
N PRO A 109 -5.16 7.54 -8.26
CA PRO A 109 -4.77 8.25 -7.05
C PRO A 109 -5.92 9.15 -6.58
N GLY A 110 -6.38 8.94 -5.35
CA GLY A 110 -7.51 9.68 -4.77
C GLY A 110 -8.89 9.36 -5.36
N GLY A 111 -8.99 8.40 -6.28
CA GLY A 111 -10.27 7.87 -6.76
C GLY A 111 -10.82 6.79 -5.83
N THR A 112 -12.13 6.61 -5.83
CA THR A 112 -12.77 5.40 -5.29
C THR A 112 -12.52 4.24 -6.25
N GLN A 113 -11.85 3.18 -5.79
CA GLN A 113 -11.83 1.89 -6.46
C GLN A 113 -13.06 1.07 -6.07
#